data_AF-A0A958KZW0-F1
#
_entry.id   AF-A0A958KZW0-F1
#
_cell.length_a   1.000
_cell.length_b   1.000
_cell.length_c   1.000
_cell.angle_alpha   90.00
_cell.angle_beta   90.00
_cell.angle_gamma   90.00
#
_symmetry.space_group_name_H-M   'P 1'
#
loop_
_entity.id
_entity.type
_entity.pdbx_description
1 polymer ?
#
loop_
_entity_poly.entity_id
_entity_poly.type
_entity_poly.pdbx_seq_one_letter_code
_entity_poly.pdbx_strand_id
1 'polypeptide(L)'
;MSVQLIQREFTAKEVQAILRKLTGGTEKIGLALLNYYARTNLVPCQGKTKSRGRAKYTYADLILLCWLFRMKKEGLPVNRFRRGIDYLRKRVPKLHKNPSDMVLLTDGKQLFIKHRIQDKGQIAEVLTGRKAGQYVWAYAIGSLIEEVDRIIDEELPQAERHAA
;
A
#
# COMPACT_ATOMS: atom_id res chain seq x y z
N MET A 1 10.36 16.11 5.57
CA MET A 1 9.42 15.72 6.63
C MET A 1 9.48 14.21 6.78
N SER A 2 9.83 13.72 7.97
CA SER A 2 9.80 12.30 8.30
C SER A 2 8.36 11.92 8.64
N VAL A 3 7.73 11.11 7.79
CA VAL A 3 6.40 10.56 8.04
C VAL A 3 6.51 9.58 9.20
N GLN A 4 5.84 9.84 10.33
CA GLN A 4 5.81 8.91 11.46
C GLN A 4 4.82 7.78 11.15
N LEU A 5 5.32 6.55 11.04
CA LEU A 5 4.48 5.37 10.85
C LEU A 5 3.67 5.10 12.12
N ILE A 6 2.35 5.05 12.00
CA ILE A 6 1.46 4.69 13.11
C ILE A 6 1.78 3.25 13.53
N GLN A 7 2.16 3.03 14.79
CA GLN A 7 2.33 1.69 15.37
C GLN A 7 0.99 1.08 15.78
N ARG A 8 0.05 0.98 14.84
CA ARG A 8 -1.28 0.39 15.02
C ARG A 8 -1.48 -0.77 14.05
N GLU A 9 -2.21 -1.78 14.52
CA GLU A 9 -2.69 -2.88 13.70
C GLU A 9 -4.20 -2.75 13.47
N PHE A 10 -4.64 -3.10 12.27
CA PHE A 10 -5.99 -2.91 11.78
C PHE A 10 -6.65 -4.25 11.50
N THR A 11 -7.88 -4.43 11.96
CA THR A 11 -8.74 -5.55 11.57
C THR A 11 -9.14 -5.44 10.10
N ALA A 12 -9.57 -6.55 9.50
CA ALA A 12 -10.07 -6.54 8.12
C ALA A 12 -11.27 -5.60 7.92
N LYS A 13 -12.07 -5.36 8.98
CA LYS A 13 -13.20 -4.42 8.94
C LYS A 13 -12.72 -2.95 8.91
N GLU A 14 -11.76 -2.60 9.74
CA GLU A 14 -11.16 -1.25 9.74
C GLU A 14 -10.49 -0.95 8.40
N VAL A 15 -9.69 -1.89 7.89
CA VAL A 15 -9.07 -1.76 6.55
C VAL A 15 -10.13 -1.58 5.47
N GLN A 16 -11.22 -2.34 5.51
CA GLN A 16 -12.32 -2.21 4.55
C GLN A 16 -12.97 -0.82 4.61
N ALA A 17 -13.21 -0.27 5.82
CA ALA A 17 -13.78 1.06 5.99
C ALA A 17 -12.89 2.15 5.39
N ILE A 18 -11.59 2.12 5.74
CA ILE A 18 -10.59 3.06 5.24
C ILE A 18 -10.50 3.02 3.71
N LEU A 19 -10.42 1.82 3.12
CA LEU A 19 -10.34 1.66 1.66
C LEU A 19 -11.60 2.14 0.94
N ARG A 20 -12.78 1.93 1.52
CA ARG A 20 -14.04 2.45 0.95
C ARG A 20 -14.07 3.97 0.97
N LYS A 21 -13.61 4.60 2.06
CA LYS A 21 -13.51 6.05 2.15
C LYS A 21 -12.50 6.61 1.15
N LEU A 22 -11.31 6.02 1.05
CA LEU A 22 -10.27 6.38 0.06
C LEU A 22 -10.77 6.30 -1.40
N THR A 23 -11.60 5.31 -1.70
CA THR A 23 -12.14 5.10 -3.07
C THR A 23 -13.46 5.84 -3.32
N GLY A 24 -13.96 6.63 -2.36
CA GLY A 24 -15.25 7.31 -2.46
C GLY A 24 -16.44 6.36 -2.60
N GLY A 25 -16.32 5.12 -2.13
CA GLY A 25 -17.38 4.10 -2.21
C GLY A 25 -17.63 3.52 -3.62
N THR A 26 -16.86 3.92 -4.63
CA THR A 26 -17.04 3.48 -6.02
C THR A 26 -16.66 2.01 -6.25
N GLU A 27 -15.71 1.52 -5.46
CA GLU A 27 -15.19 0.15 -5.54
C GLU A 27 -15.91 -0.78 -4.56
N LYS A 28 -16.32 -1.96 -5.05
CA LYS A 28 -16.91 -3.01 -4.20
C LYS A 28 -15.83 -3.73 -3.41
N ILE A 29 -15.42 -3.13 -2.29
CA ILE A 29 -14.39 -3.69 -1.40
C ILE A 29 -15.07 -4.55 -0.33
N GLY A 30 -14.90 -5.87 -0.44
CA GLY A 30 -15.45 -6.88 0.46
C GLY A 30 -14.38 -7.58 1.31
N LEU A 31 -14.76 -8.13 2.46
CA LEU A 31 -13.86 -8.91 3.31
C LEU A 31 -13.28 -10.16 2.60
N ALA A 32 -14.05 -10.76 1.69
CA ALA A 32 -13.59 -11.88 0.87
C ALA A 32 -12.43 -11.47 -0.06
N LEU A 33 -12.48 -10.26 -0.62
CA LEU A 33 -11.42 -9.71 -1.47
C LEU A 33 -10.13 -9.48 -0.67
N LEU A 34 -10.25 -8.89 0.52
CA LEU A 34 -9.11 -8.69 1.43
C LEU A 34 -8.50 -10.04 1.86
N ASN A 35 -9.33 -11.03 2.16
CA ASN A 35 -8.88 -12.38 2.47
C ASN A 35 -8.19 -13.06 1.27
N TYR A 36 -8.69 -12.83 0.05
CA TYR A 36 -8.04 -13.32 -1.17
C TYR A 36 -6.65 -12.70 -1.38
N TYR A 37 -6.51 -11.38 -1.21
CA TYR A 37 -5.23 -10.69 -1.31
C TYR A 37 -4.23 -11.14 -0.24
N ALA A 38 -4.69 -11.41 0.98
CA ALA A 38 -3.87 -11.97 2.03
C ALA A 38 -3.39 -13.40 1.71
N ARG A 39 -4.31 -14.31 1.34
CA ARG A 39 -4.00 -15.72 1.07
C ARG A 39 -3.14 -15.93 -0.18
N THR A 40 -3.29 -15.07 -1.17
CA THR A 40 -2.48 -15.14 -2.40
C THR A 40 -1.16 -14.38 -2.29
N ASN A 41 -0.77 -13.93 -1.09
CA ASN A 41 0.48 -13.22 -0.83
C ASN A 41 0.65 -11.90 -1.64
N LEU A 42 -0.46 -11.29 -2.06
CA LEU A 42 -0.43 -9.95 -2.67
C LEU A 42 -0.09 -8.91 -1.61
N VAL A 43 -0.89 -8.87 -0.54
CA VAL A 43 -0.59 -8.13 0.69
C VAL A 43 -0.97 -9.02 1.86
N PRO A 44 -0.01 -9.79 2.43
CA PRO A 44 -0.28 -10.66 3.57
C PRO A 44 -0.57 -9.84 4.84
N CYS A 45 -1.33 -10.41 5.77
CA CYS A 45 -1.53 -9.81 7.09
C CYS A 45 -0.28 -10.07 7.95
N GLN A 46 0.53 -9.06 8.22
CA GLN A 46 1.80 -9.19 8.96
C GLN A 46 1.69 -8.78 10.44
N GLY A 47 0.48 -8.46 10.93
CA GLY A 47 0.26 -8.07 12.32
C GLY A 47 0.60 -9.19 13.31
N LYS A 48 1.08 -8.80 14.48
CA LYS A 48 1.40 -9.66 15.62
C LYS A 48 0.13 -10.12 16.34
N THR A 49 -0.90 -9.28 16.37
CA THR A 49 -2.17 -9.61 17.02
C THR A 49 -3.15 -10.24 16.04
N LYS A 50 -4.12 -10.98 16.57
CA LYS A 50 -5.17 -11.64 15.79
C LYS A 50 -6.53 -11.02 16.07
N SER A 51 -7.40 -11.05 15.06
CA SER A 51 -8.83 -10.77 15.19
C SER A 51 -9.60 -11.84 14.43
N ARG A 52 -10.58 -12.47 15.09
CA ARG A 52 -11.38 -13.57 14.51
C ARG A 52 -10.51 -14.68 13.87
N GLY A 53 -9.46 -15.08 14.58
CA GLY A 53 -8.54 -16.16 14.17
C GLY A 53 -7.54 -15.81 13.06
N ARG A 54 -7.54 -14.57 12.54
CA ARG A 54 -6.60 -14.11 11.50
C ARG A 54 -5.69 -13.02 12.04
N ALA A 55 -4.45 -12.95 11.56
CA ALA A 55 -3.55 -11.83 11.87
C ALA A 55 -4.18 -10.50 11.39
N LYS A 56 -3.98 -9.44 12.17
CA LYS A 56 -4.35 -8.08 11.78
C LYS A 56 -3.40 -7.56 10.69
N TYR A 57 -3.80 -6.49 10.02
CA TYR A 57 -2.98 -5.77 9.05
C TYR A 57 -2.09 -4.78 9.81
N THR A 58 -0.81 -4.74 9.49
CA THR A 58 0.06 -3.64 9.94
C THR A 58 -0.29 -2.36 9.19
N TYR A 59 0.17 -1.21 9.68
CA TYR A 59 0.08 0.04 8.94
C TYR A 59 0.71 -0.05 7.54
N ALA A 60 1.86 -0.74 7.41
CA ALA A 60 2.48 -0.98 6.11
C ALA A 60 1.56 -1.78 5.18
N ASP A 61 0.89 -2.83 5.68
CA ASP A 61 -0.06 -3.61 4.88
C ASP A 61 -1.25 -2.75 4.42
N LEU A 62 -1.77 -1.87 5.30
CA LEU A 62 -2.82 -0.92 4.96
C LEU A 62 -2.38 0.03 3.84
N ILE A 63 -1.19 0.63 3.95
CA ILE A 63 -0.67 1.54 2.91
C ILE A 63 -0.50 0.82 1.58
N LEU A 64 0.01 -0.42 1.56
CA LEU A 64 0.13 -1.21 0.34
C LEU A 64 -1.24 -1.50 -0.30
N LEU A 65 -2.27 -1.75 0.50
CA LEU A 65 -3.64 -1.93 0.00
C LEU A 65 -4.23 -0.63 -0.54
N CYS A 66 -4.11 0.48 0.20
CA CYS A 66 -4.56 1.80 -0.25
C CYS A 66 -3.91 2.16 -1.59
N TRP A 67 -2.62 1.86 -1.71
CA TRP A 67 -1.87 2.08 -2.92
C TRP A 67 -2.32 1.19 -4.07
N LEU A 68 -2.57 -0.10 -3.84
CA LEU A 68 -3.14 -1.01 -4.83
C LEU A 68 -4.44 -0.44 -5.42
N PHE A 69 -5.36 0.02 -4.58
CA PHE A 69 -6.66 0.55 -5.04
C PHE A 69 -6.53 1.89 -5.76
N ARG A 70 -5.61 2.76 -5.33
CA ARG A 70 -5.28 3.99 -6.07
C ARG A 70 -4.75 3.66 -7.46
N MET A 71 -3.78 2.74 -7.56
CA MET A 71 -3.24 2.33 -8.86
C MET A 71 -4.28 1.64 -9.74
N LYS A 72 -5.18 0.85 -9.15
CA LYS A 72 -6.29 0.22 -9.88
C LYS A 72 -7.21 1.28 -10.49
N LYS A 73 -7.52 2.36 -9.77
CA LYS A 73 -8.31 3.50 -10.27
C LYS A 73 -7.63 4.19 -11.46
N GLU A 74 -6.31 4.30 -11.42
CA GLU A 74 -5.48 4.82 -12.53
C GLU A 74 -5.28 3.82 -13.69
N GLY A 75 -5.94 2.65 -13.66
CA GLY A 75 -5.90 1.65 -14.73
C GLY A 75 -4.76 0.64 -14.63
N LEU A 76 -4.01 0.58 -13.52
CA LEU A 76 -2.99 -0.46 -13.31
C LEU A 76 -3.65 -1.81 -12.99
N PRO A 77 -3.39 -2.88 -13.76
CA PRO A 77 -3.91 -4.19 -13.44
C PRO A 77 -3.30 -4.76 -12.14
N VAL A 78 -4.12 -5.40 -11.31
CA VAL A 78 -3.72 -6.00 -10.01
C VAL A 78 -2.51 -6.95 -10.16
N ASN A 79 -2.45 -7.73 -11.23
CA ASN A 79 -1.33 -8.65 -11.48
C ASN A 79 -0.01 -7.92 -11.73
N ARG A 80 -0.04 -6.69 -12.25
CA ARG A 80 1.18 -5.88 -12.38
C ARG A 80 1.64 -5.34 -11.03
N PHE A 81 0.70 -4.89 -10.21
CA PHE A 81 0.99 -4.50 -8.83
C PHE A 81 1.63 -5.65 -8.04
N ARG A 82 1.07 -6.86 -8.19
CA ARG A 82 1.62 -8.10 -7.61
C ARG A 82 3.09 -8.30 -7.95
N ARG A 83 3.46 -8.18 -9.23
CA ARG A 83 4.86 -8.31 -9.66
C ARG A 83 5.77 -7.28 -9.01
N GLY A 84 5.29 -6.03 -8.85
CA GLY A 84 6.04 -4.99 -8.13
C GLY A 84 6.26 -5.33 -6.66
N ILE A 85 5.22 -5.81 -5.97
CA ILE A 85 5.34 -6.23 -4.56
C ILE A 85 6.28 -7.44 -4.42
N ASP A 86 6.18 -8.43 -5.31
CA ASP A 86 7.06 -9.60 -5.28
C ASP A 86 8.53 -9.22 -5.54
N TYR A 87 8.77 -8.26 -6.44
CA TYR A 87 10.09 -7.69 -6.66
C TYR A 87 10.63 -7.02 -5.38
N LEU A 88 9.83 -6.18 -4.72
CA LEU A 88 10.23 -5.52 -3.48
C LEU A 88 10.57 -6.51 -2.39
N ARG A 89 9.74 -7.55 -2.22
CA ARG A 89 9.95 -8.56 -1.21
C ARG A 89 11.27 -9.32 -1.42
N LYS A 90 11.65 -9.58 -2.67
CA LYS A 90 12.86 -10.34 -3.03
C LYS A 90 14.13 -9.50 -3.08
N ARG A 91 14.05 -8.29 -3.64
CA ARG A 91 15.22 -7.46 -3.98
C ARG A 91 15.46 -6.32 -3.00
N VAL A 92 14.40 -5.76 -2.41
CA VAL A 92 14.49 -4.57 -1.54
C VAL A 92 13.58 -4.71 -0.30
N PRO A 93 13.77 -5.74 0.55
CA PRO A 93 12.85 -6.08 1.63
C PRO A 93 12.70 -4.99 2.70
N LYS A 94 13.70 -4.10 2.85
CA LYS A 94 13.62 -2.95 3.77
C LYS A 94 12.53 -1.96 3.36
N LEU A 95 12.35 -1.72 2.05
CA LEU A 95 11.30 -0.84 1.52
C LEU A 95 9.90 -1.46 1.66
N HIS A 96 9.77 -2.77 1.46
CA HIS A 96 8.50 -3.46 1.65
C HIS A 96 7.96 -3.30 3.09
N LYS A 97 8.85 -3.23 4.09
CA LYS A 97 8.47 -3.05 5.49
C LYS A 97 8.15 -1.60 5.86
N ASN A 98 8.75 -0.63 5.15
CA ASN A 98 8.57 0.81 5.38
C ASN A 98 8.16 1.51 4.07
N PRO A 99 6.86 1.46 3.70
CA PRO A 99 6.41 2.02 2.43
C PRO A 99 6.60 3.53 2.31
N SER A 100 6.69 4.25 3.44
CA SER A 100 6.85 5.72 3.51
C SER A 100 8.06 6.26 2.73
N ASP A 101 9.08 5.44 2.52
CA ASP A 101 10.29 5.84 1.83
C ASP A 101 10.30 5.46 0.35
N MET A 102 9.14 5.09 -0.22
CA MET A 102 9.01 4.65 -1.61
C MET A 102 8.53 5.77 -2.55
N VAL A 103 9.01 5.75 -3.79
CA VAL A 103 8.46 6.51 -4.91
C VAL A 103 8.12 5.52 -6.01
N LEU A 104 6.88 5.56 -6.47
CA LEU A 104 6.46 4.75 -7.61
C LEU A 104 6.50 5.60 -8.87
N LEU A 105 7.08 5.02 -9.90
CA LEU A 105 7.09 5.48 -11.26
C LEU A 105 6.22 4.46 -12.06
N THR A 106 5.32 4.88 -12.94
CA THR A 106 4.54 3.96 -13.81
C THR A 106 4.22 4.64 -15.13
N ASP A 107 4.22 3.91 -16.24
CA ASP A 107 3.87 4.44 -17.57
C ASP A 107 2.51 3.92 -18.08
N GLY A 108 1.70 3.35 -17.19
CA GLY A 108 0.44 2.67 -17.54
C GLY A 108 0.62 1.27 -18.11
N LYS A 109 1.84 0.86 -18.48
CA LYS A 109 2.22 -0.49 -18.94
C LYS A 109 3.18 -1.19 -17.96
N GLN A 110 4.05 -0.46 -17.29
CA GLN A 110 5.12 -0.93 -16.41
C GLN A 110 5.07 -0.22 -15.06
N LEU A 111 5.59 -0.88 -14.03
CA LEU A 111 5.64 -0.40 -12.65
C LEU A 111 7.10 -0.34 -12.20
N PHE A 112 7.54 0.83 -11.77
CA PHE A 112 8.91 1.15 -11.38
C PHE A 112 8.89 1.65 -9.93
N ILE A 113 9.78 1.15 -9.06
CA ILE A 113 9.75 1.49 -7.63
C ILE A 113 11.12 1.99 -7.22
N LYS A 114 11.20 3.07 -6.43
CA LYS A 114 12.45 3.75 -6.05
C LYS A 114 12.48 4.03 -4.55
N HIS A 115 13.63 3.90 -3.88
CA HIS A 115 13.81 4.45 -2.54
C HIS A 115 14.00 5.98 -2.63
N ARG A 116 13.15 6.74 -1.94
CA ARG A 116 13.18 8.22 -1.89
C ARG A 116 14.53 8.80 -1.47
N ILE A 117 15.27 8.11 -0.59
CA ILE A 117 16.47 8.64 0.08
C ILE A 117 17.76 7.99 -0.46
N GLN A 118 17.76 6.68 -0.66
CA GLN A 118 18.97 5.92 -1.03
C GLN A 118 19.28 5.95 -2.53
N ASP A 119 18.26 6.01 -3.39
CA ASP A 119 18.44 5.85 -4.83
C ASP A 119 18.45 7.20 -5.59
N LYS A 120 19.02 8.28 -5.04
CA LYS A 120 18.89 9.64 -5.63
C LYS A 120 19.11 9.68 -7.16
N GLY A 121 20.01 8.87 -7.71
CA GLY A 121 20.26 8.75 -9.16
C GLY A 121 19.89 7.42 -9.84
N GLN A 122 19.35 6.42 -9.13
CA GLN A 122 19.00 5.13 -9.72
C GLN A 122 17.48 4.96 -9.75
N ILE A 123 16.92 4.75 -10.93
CA ILE A 123 15.63 4.08 -11.04
C ILE A 123 15.93 2.66 -10.55
N ALA A 124 15.36 2.24 -9.42
CA ALA A 124 15.50 0.85 -9.00
C ALA A 124 14.86 0.01 -10.12
N GLU A 125 15.76 -0.63 -10.86
CA GLU A 125 15.58 -1.62 -11.90
C GLU A 125 14.30 -1.49 -12.75
N VAL A 126 14.52 -1.02 -13.98
CA VAL A 126 13.60 -1.08 -15.11
C VAL A 126 12.97 -2.47 -15.18
N LEU A 127 11.74 -2.62 -14.66
CA LEU A 127 10.90 -3.76 -14.96
C LEU A 127 10.31 -3.57 -16.37
N THR A 128 11.20 -3.71 -17.34
CA THR A 128 11.05 -3.95 -18.79
C THR A 128 10.51 -2.85 -19.69
N GLY A 129 11.36 -1.90 -20.12
CA GLY A 129 11.08 -1.00 -21.24
C GLY A 129 12.34 -0.52 -21.98
N ARG A 130 12.45 -0.81 -23.28
CA ARG A 130 13.62 -0.52 -24.16
C ARG A 130 13.54 0.80 -24.96
N LYS A 131 12.51 1.65 -24.80
CA LYS A 131 12.28 2.79 -25.69
C LYS A 131 12.03 4.11 -24.94
N ALA A 132 12.75 5.15 -25.37
CA ALA A 132 12.55 6.53 -24.94
C ALA A 132 11.19 7.08 -25.45
N GLY A 133 10.50 7.87 -24.62
CA GLY A 133 9.21 8.49 -24.95
C GLY A 133 8.01 8.04 -24.10
N GLN A 134 8.20 7.23 -23.05
CA GLN A 134 7.12 6.88 -22.11
C GLN A 134 6.95 7.94 -21.02
N TYR A 135 5.72 8.43 -20.85
CA TYR A 135 5.32 9.26 -19.71
C TYR A 135 5.39 8.44 -18.43
N VAL A 136 6.06 8.98 -17.40
CA VAL A 136 6.23 8.30 -16.12
C VAL A 136 5.49 9.07 -15.04
N TRP A 137 4.49 8.44 -14.44
CA TRP A 137 3.74 8.96 -13.30
C TRP A 137 4.53 8.73 -12.02
N ALA A 138 5.03 9.80 -11.42
CA ALA A 138 5.68 9.76 -10.11
C ALA A 138 4.64 9.94 -9.00
N TYR A 139 4.20 8.85 -8.38
CA TYR A 139 3.35 8.91 -7.20
C TYR A 139 4.22 8.97 -5.95
N ALA A 140 4.23 10.13 -5.31
CA ALA A 140 4.83 10.29 -3.99
C ALA A 140 3.93 9.60 -2.96
N ILE A 141 4.40 8.49 -2.38
CA ILE A 141 3.66 7.75 -1.35
C ILE A 141 3.34 8.61 -0.11
N GLY A 142 4.09 9.68 0.11
CA GLY A 142 3.88 10.61 1.22
C GLY A 142 2.49 11.25 1.22
N SER A 143 1.98 11.70 0.07
CA SER A 143 0.63 12.30 0.02
C SER A 143 -0.47 11.27 0.21
N LEU A 144 -0.25 10.03 -0.23
CA LEU A 144 -1.15 8.91 0.08
C LEU A 144 -1.17 8.63 1.58
N ILE A 145 -0.02 8.65 2.24
CA ILE A 145 0.07 8.43 3.69
C ILE A 145 -0.68 9.54 4.43
N GLU A 146 -0.41 10.81 4.12
CA GLU A 146 -1.10 11.95 4.77
C GLU A 146 -2.62 11.91 4.60
N GLU A 147 -3.10 11.41 3.46
CA GLU A 147 -4.52 11.19 3.22
C GLU A 147 -5.07 9.98 4.00
N VAL A 148 -4.36 8.87 4.02
CA VAL A 148 -4.76 7.67 4.79
C VAL A 148 -4.78 7.99 6.28
N ASP A 149 -3.83 8.75 6.80
CA ASP A 149 -3.78 9.16 8.20
C ASP A 149 -4.99 10.01 8.57
N ARG A 150 -5.37 10.98 7.71
CA ARG A 150 -6.61 11.75 7.89
C ARG A 150 -7.86 10.85 7.91
N ILE A 151 -7.95 9.89 6.98
CA ILE A 151 -9.06 8.93 6.94
C ILE A 151 -9.09 8.06 8.20
N ILE A 152 -7.94 7.63 8.71
CA ILE A 152 -7.85 6.86 9.95
C ILE A 152 -8.41 7.69 11.12
N ASP A 153 -8.02 8.96 11.21
CA ASP A 153 -8.47 9.85 12.29
C ASP A 153 -9.99 10.11 12.23
N GLU A 154 -10.58 10.20 11.04
CA GLU A 154 -12.03 10.36 10.83
C GLU A 154 -12.82 9.07 11.13
N GLU A 155 -12.39 7.93 10.59
CA GLU A 155 -13.15 6.68 10.61
C GLU A 155 -12.94 5.88 11.91
N LEU A 156 -11.82 6.13 12.59
CA LEU A 156 -11.45 5.45 13.83
C LEU A 156 -11.17 6.48 14.93
N PRO A 157 -12.18 7.25 15.38
CA PRO A 157 -12.03 8.18 16.50
C PRO A 157 -11.44 7.47 17.71
N GLN A 158 -10.70 8.21 18.54
CA GLN A 158 -9.88 7.73 19.68
C GLN A 158 -10.64 7.00 20.82
N ALA A 159 -11.87 6.52 20.60
CA ALA A 159 -12.72 5.87 21.59
C ALA A 159 -12.25 4.48 22.07
N GLU A 160 -11.16 3.92 21.52
CA GLU A 160 -10.52 2.69 22.02
C GLU A 160 -9.21 2.96 22.80
N ARG A 161 -9.09 4.08 23.51
CA ARG A 161 -7.95 4.35 24.42
C ARG A 161 -8.13 3.83 25.85
N HIS A 162 -9.31 3.34 26.23
CA HIS A 162 -9.60 2.89 27.60
C HIS A 162 -10.33 1.54 27.68
N ALA A 163 -9.88 0.55 26.93
CA ALA A 163 -10.19 -0.85 27.24
C ALA A 163 -8.86 -1.60 27.43
N ALA A 164 -8.39 -1.52 28.67
CA ALA A 164 -7.35 -2.39 29.23
C ALA A 164 -7.81 -3.85 29.21
#